data_AF-A0A2H0IWW5-F1
#
_entry.id   AF-A0A2H0IWW5-F1
#
_cell.length_a   1.000
_cell.length_b   1.000
_cell.length_c   1.000
_cell.angle_alpha   90.00
_cell.angle_beta   90.00
_cell.angle_gamma   90.00
#
_symmetry.space_group_name_H-M   'P 1'
#
loop_
_entity.id
_entity.type
_entity.pdbx_description
1 polymer ?
#
loop_
_entity_poly.entity_id
_entity_poly.type
_entity_poly.pdbx_seq_one_letter_code
_entity_poly.pdbx_strand_id
1 'polypeptide(L)'
;MNINFNPCVSFKSALGTARTLLVWLALSPLLASAGVVAVTSSTTSTSTTSTSTTTTSTTTTTTQAPIATNINLVKGWNLVGNSVEAPITVATSFNNATQAITLWKWVTSGSTAGISYPAWAFYTPAQTDGGKVYAATKGYDFLTTINAGEGFWVNAKTDFSTPLPAGAAVQASSFMPALATPPTAGGAHALSKGWNLIAMGGQPSPAQLDAALATTASTLPASGQVATNLTTLWAWDAGQTLWYFWAPNLVNNGGLAAYLASKGYLDFAALPGTPMGTLSPTTGVWVNLP
;
A
#
# COMPACT_ATOMS: atom_id res chain seq x y z
N MET A 1 -4.56 -20.40 -2.24
CA MET A 1 -3.15 -20.11 -2.59
C MET A 1 -2.54 -19.34 -1.42
N ASN A 2 -1.65 -19.95 -0.63
CA ASN A 2 -0.95 -19.25 0.45
C ASN A 2 0.10 -18.35 -0.19
N ILE A 3 -0.26 -17.09 -0.45
CA ILE A 3 0.75 -16.11 -0.86
C ILE A 3 1.56 -15.75 0.37
N ASN A 4 2.87 -15.82 0.20
CA ASN A 4 3.80 -15.43 1.22
C ASN A 4 3.92 -13.90 1.23
N PHE A 5 3.25 -13.24 2.19
CA PHE A 5 3.24 -11.77 2.27
C PHE A 5 4.61 -11.16 2.52
N ASN A 6 5.55 -11.96 3.01
CA ASN A 6 6.95 -11.61 3.13
C ASN A 6 7.77 -12.51 2.20
N PRO A 7 8.52 -11.97 1.23
CA PRO A 7 9.37 -12.77 0.34
C PRO A 7 10.35 -13.68 1.10
N CYS A 8 10.69 -13.35 2.36
CA CYS A 8 11.55 -14.16 3.23
C CYS A 8 10.97 -15.53 3.61
N VAL A 9 9.66 -15.71 3.78
CA VAL A 9 9.16 -17.04 4.20
C VAL A 9 9.13 -18.02 3.01
N SER A 10 9.18 -17.54 1.75
CA SER A 10 9.47 -18.39 0.59
C SER A 10 10.93 -18.88 0.57
N PHE A 11 11.83 -18.19 1.27
CA PHE A 11 13.20 -18.68 1.52
C PHE A 11 13.26 -19.69 2.67
N LYS A 12 12.40 -19.56 3.70
CA LYS A 12 12.37 -20.52 4.82
C LYS A 12 11.82 -21.91 4.44
N SER A 13 11.05 -22.05 3.35
CA SER A 13 10.72 -23.39 2.85
C SER A 13 11.91 -24.09 2.16
N ALA A 14 13.04 -23.40 1.94
CA ALA A 14 14.26 -23.96 1.39
C ALA A 14 15.39 -24.15 2.42
N LEU A 15 15.28 -23.59 3.63
CA LEU A 15 16.26 -23.77 4.71
C LEU A 15 15.55 -23.87 6.06
N GLY A 16 15.79 -24.98 6.74
CA GLY A 16 15.10 -25.45 7.94
C GLY A 16 15.05 -24.47 9.12
N THR A 17 14.05 -24.75 9.93
CA THR A 17 13.59 -24.12 11.17
C THR A 17 14.68 -23.62 12.14
N ALA A 18 14.54 -22.37 12.61
CA ALA A 18 14.88 -21.98 13.97
C ALA A 18 14.04 -20.76 14.40
N ARG A 19 13.36 -20.88 15.55
CA ARG A 19 12.67 -19.81 16.28
C ARG A 19 13.56 -19.39 17.45
N THR A 20 13.79 -18.10 17.64
CA THR A 20 14.13 -17.54 18.95
C THR A 20 13.50 -16.15 19.12
N LEU A 21 12.87 -15.98 20.29
CA LEU A 21 12.16 -14.81 20.82
C LEU A 21 13.16 -13.75 21.31
N LEU A 22 12.86 -12.44 21.16
CA LEU A 22 13.42 -11.39 22.01
C LEU A 22 12.47 -10.19 22.06
N VAL A 23 12.00 -9.84 23.26
CA VAL A 23 11.17 -8.66 23.54
C VAL A 23 12.08 -7.47 23.81
N TRP A 24 11.91 -6.37 23.08
CA TRP A 24 12.52 -5.08 23.38
C TRP A 24 11.42 -4.03 23.59
N LEU A 25 11.42 -3.39 24.77
CA LEU A 25 10.74 -2.13 25.00
C LEU A 25 11.59 -1.02 24.39
N ALA A 26 11.03 -0.27 23.43
CA ALA A 26 11.62 0.98 22.95
C ALA A 26 10.68 2.14 23.28
N LEU A 27 11.19 3.13 24.02
CA LEU A 27 10.54 4.43 24.20
C LEU A 27 10.53 5.18 22.85
N SER A 28 9.35 5.61 22.41
CA SER A 28 9.19 6.49 21.24
C SER A 28 9.49 7.95 21.60
N PRO A 29 10.25 8.71 20.77
CA PRO A 29 10.26 10.15 20.85
C PRO A 29 9.04 10.74 20.14
N LEU A 30 8.39 11.69 20.83
CA LEU A 30 7.28 12.49 20.32
C LEU A 30 7.81 13.46 19.25
N LEU A 31 7.56 13.17 17.96
CA LEU A 31 7.75 14.16 16.89
C LEU A 31 6.43 14.88 16.61
N ALA A 32 6.43 16.20 16.77
CA ALA A 32 5.34 17.07 16.39
C ALA A 32 5.19 17.10 14.86
N SER A 33 4.01 16.70 14.36
CA SER A 33 3.60 16.85 12.97
C SER A 33 3.06 18.26 12.73
N ALA A 34 3.57 18.94 11.69
CA ALA A 34 3.10 20.25 11.26
C ALA A 34 1.68 20.12 10.68
N GLY A 35 0.73 20.89 11.22
CA GLY A 35 -0.65 20.92 10.77
C GLY A 35 -0.79 21.37 9.30
N VAL A 36 -1.57 20.64 8.53
CA VAL A 36 -1.91 20.96 7.14
C VAL A 36 -3.04 21.99 7.12
N VAL A 37 -2.81 23.12 6.44
CA VAL A 37 -3.87 24.07 6.07
C VAL A 37 -4.37 23.69 4.68
N ALA A 38 -5.60 23.19 4.58
CA ALA A 38 -6.27 22.98 3.31
C ALA A 38 -6.71 24.33 2.73
N VAL A 39 -6.32 24.64 1.50
CA VAL A 39 -6.86 25.79 0.75
C VAL A 39 -7.97 25.27 -0.16
N THR A 40 -9.20 25.70 0.11
CA THR A 40 -10.37 25.37 -0.71
C THR A 40 -10.56 26.45 -1.77
N SER A 41 -10.68 26.05 -3.04
CA SER A 41 -11.13 26.93 -4.13
C SER A 41 -12.30 26.25 -4.83
N SER A 42 -13.44 26.94 -4.92
CA SER A 42 -14.65 26.45 -5.59
C SER A 42 -14.93 27.28 -6.83
N THR A 43 -15.07 26.64 -7.98
CA THR A 43 -15.57 27.25 -9.22
C THR A 43 -16.97 26.72 -9.52
N THR A 44 -17.95 27.62 -9.57
CA THR A 44 -19.34 27.32 -9.91
C THR A 44 -19.56 27.57 -11.40
N SER A 45 -19.97 26.54 -12.15
CA SER A 45 -20.38 26.69 -13.55
C SER A 45 -21.86 26.33 -13.69
N THR A 46 -22.67 27.27 -14.16
CA THR A 46 -24.11 27.08 -14.41
C THR A 46 -24.34 26.87 -15.90
N SER A 47 -24.93 25.75 -16.28
CA SER A 47 -25.42 25.46 -17.64
C SER A 47 -26.94 25.34 -17.59
N THR A 48 -27.63 26.13 -18.40
CA THR A 48 -29.09 26.10 -18.54
C THR A 48 -29.47 25.48 -19.88
N THR A 49 -30.19 24.36 -19.84
CA THR A 49 -30.92 23.83 -20.99
C THR A 49 -32.38 23.62 -20.61
N SER A 50 -33.28 24.07 -21.49
CA SER A 50 -34.73 24.06 -21.31
C SER A 50 -35.30 22.65 -21.15
N THR A 51 -36.10 22.47 -20.09
CA THR A 51 -37.01 21.34 -19.83
C THR A 51 -36.34 20.04 -19.40
N SER A 52 -35.85 19.98 -18.15
CA SER A 52 -35.84 18.80 -17.24
C SER A 52 -35.07 19.14 -15.96
N THR A 53 -35.38 18.44 -14.88
CA THR A 53 -34.85 18.52 -13.51
C THR A 53 -33.37 18.95 -13.41
N THR A 54 -33.09 20.05 -12.71
CA THR A 54 -31.72 20.57 -12.51
C THR A 54 -31.00 19.79 -11.41
N THR A 55 -30.06 18.92 -11.79
CA THR A 55 -29.12 18.31 -10.84
C THR A 55 -27.84 19.15 -10.83
N THR A 56 -27.58 19.88 -9.74
CA THR A 56 -26.34 20.63 -9.54
C THR A 56 -25.22 19.67 -9.14
N SER A 57 -24.42 19.20 -10.10
CA SER A 57 -23.18 18.48 -9.80
C SER A 57 -22.06 19.49 -9.50
N THR A 58 -21.62 19.52 -8.25
CA THR A 58 -20.47 20.32 -7.81
C THR A 58 -19.23 19.44 -7.89
N THR A 59 -18.33 19.71 -8.84
CA THR A 59 -17.03 19.03 -8.93
C THR A 59 -15.99 19.87 -8.19
N THR A 60 -15.67 19.48 -6.96
CA THR A 60 -14.59 20.11 -6.18
C THR A 60 -13.27 19.45 -6.55
N THR A 61 -12.41 20.12 -7.31
CA THR A 61 -11.05 19.64 -7.59
C THR A 61 -10.11 20.23 -6.55
N THR A 62 -9.75 19.47 -5.51
CA THR A 62 -8.70 19.85 -4.57
C THR A 62 -7.34 19.46 -5.14
N THR A 63 -6.57 20.45 -5.63
CA THR A 63 -5.14 20.27 -5.91
C THR A 63 -4.38 20.31 -4.60
N GLN A 64 -4.01 19.13 -4.08
CA GLN A 64 -3.15 19.02 -2.90
C GLN A 64 -1.73 19.47 -3.27
N ALA A 65 -1.16 20.38 -2.48
CA ALA A 65 0.23 20.81 -2.66
C ALA A 65 1.18 19.61 -2.55
N PRO A 66 2.27 19.57 -3.34
CA PRO A 66 3.23 18.47 -3.30
C PRO A 66 3.86 18.39 -1.90
N ILE A 67 3.73 17.22 -1.27
CA ILE A 67 4.26 16.97 0.06
C ILE A 67 5.59 16.24 -0.13
N ALA A 68 6.69 16.84 0.34
CA ALA A 68 7.95 16.12 0.48
C ALA A 68 7.84 15.23 1.73
N THR A 69 7.56 13.95 1.52
CA THR A 69 7.47 12.95 2.58
C THR A 69 8.72 12.08 2.56
N ASN A 70 9.26 11.77 3.74
CA ASN A 70 10.38 10.86 3.87
C ASN A 70 9.88 9.47 4.26
N ILE A 71 10.38 8.43 3.60
CA ILE A 71 10.24 7.06 4.09
C ILE A 71 11.31 6.84 5.15
N ASN A 72 10.88 6.55 6.37
CA ASN A 72 11.77 6.17 7.46
C ASN A 72 11.80 4.64 7.56
N LEU A 73 12.98 4.06 7.42
CA LEU A 73 13.21 2.63 7.44
C LEU A 73 13.99 2.26 8.68
N VAL A 74 13.51 1.25 9.40
CA VAL A 74 14.25 0.64 10.51
C VAL A 74 14.96 -0.61 10.02
N LYS A 75 16.01 -1.04 10.72
CA LYS A 75 16.71 -2.29 10.41
C LYS A 75 15.74 -3.47 10.31
N GLY A 76 15.91 -4.28 9.27
CA GLY A 76 15.07 -5.44 8.99
C GLY A 76 14.02 -5.18 7.91
N TRP A 77 12.91 -5.91 7.96
CA TRP A 77 11.86 -5.81 6.94
C TRP A 77 10.95 -4.62 7.20
N ASN A 78 10.75 -3.81 6.16
CA ASN A 78 9.84 -2.69 6.13
C ASN A 78 8.88 -2.85 4.95
N LEU A 79 7.59 -2.63 5.19
CA LEU A 79 6.59 -2.52 4.13
C LEU A 79 6.24 -1.06 3.94
N VAL A 80 6.63 -0.53 2.79
CA VAL A 80 6.53 0.90 2.47
C VAL A 80 5.87 1.09 1.12
N GLY A 81 5.60 2.34 0.76
CA GLY A 81 4.79 2.65 -0.40
C GLY A 81 5.20 3.91 -1.14
N ASN A 82 5.00 3.92 -2.46
CA ASN A 82 5.06 5.12 -3.27
C ASN A 82 3.67 5.75 -3.39
N SER A 83 3.38 6.72 -2.54
CA SER A 83 2.06 7.36 -2.46
C SER A 83 1.86 8.56 -3.37
N VAL A 84 2.83 8.87 -4.21
CA VAL A 84 2.77 10.00 -5.14
C VAL A 84 2.79 9.53 -6.59
N GLU A 85 2.28 10.36 -7.50
CA GLU A 85 2.22 10.04 -8.95
C GLU A 85 3.60 9.98 -9.63
N ALA A 86 4.66 10.45 -8.96
CA ALA A 86 6.02 10.35 -9.47
C ALA A 86 6.64 8.98 -9.16
N PRO A 87 7.27 8.29 -10.14
CA PRO A 87 7.90 6.99 -9.90
C PRO A 87 9.21 7.12 -9.11
N ILE A 88 9.53 6.09 -8.32
CA ILE A 88 10.83 5.94 -7.65
C ILE A 88 11.76 5.11 -8.54
N THR A 89 12.90 5.68 -8.92
CA THR A 89 14.00 4.91 -9.51
C THR A 89 14.77 4.19 -8.41
N VAL A 90 14.74 2.86 -8.44
CA VAL A 90 15.26 2.02 -7.34
C VAL A 90 16.78 2.14 -7.20
N ALA A 91 17.50 2.13 -8.32
CA ALA A 91 18.96 2.28 -8.30
C ALA A 91 19.43 3.66 -7.78
N THR A 92 18.62 4.71 -7.93
CA THR A 92 18.97 6.03 -7.38
C THR A 92 18.68 6.10 -5.89
N SER A 93 17.59 5.47 -5.45
CA SER A 93 17.06 5.66 -4.10
C SER A 93 17.57 4.63 -3.08
N PHE A 94 18.02 3.45 -3.55
CA PHE A 94 18.32 2.30 -2.69
C PHE A 94 19.62 1.54 -3.05
N ASN A 95 20.51 2.10 -3.86
CA ASN A 95 21.76 1.43 -4.28
C ASN A 95 22.90 1.48 -3.22
N ASN A 96 22.60 1.79 -1.96
CA ASN A 96 23.59 1.80 -0.89
C ASN A 96 23.59 0.45 -0.15
N ALA A 97 24.56 -0.41 -0.44
CA ALA A 97 24.71 -1.74 0.18
C ALA A 97 25.03 -1.72 1.70
N THR A 98 25.35 -0.55 2.24
CA THR A 98 25.50 -0.37 3.70
C THR A 98 24.15 -0.14 4.39
N GLN A 99 23.14 0.35 3.67
CA GLN A 99 21.81 0.70 4.18
C GLN A 99 20.74 -0.34 3.82
N ALA A 100 20.74 -0.86 2.59
CA ALA A 100 19.75 -1.84 2.11
C ALA A 100 20.39 -3.19 1.74
N ILE A 101 19.64 -4.26 1.93
CA ILE A 101 20.02 -5.64 1.58
C ILE A 101 19.30 -6.06 0.29
N THR A 102 17.98 -5.97 0.26
CA THR A 102 17.14 -6.33 -0.89
C THR A 102 15.86 -5.52 -0.91
N LEU A 103 15.33 -5.28 -2.11
CA LEU A 103 14.01 -4.71 -2.34
C LEU A 103 13.15 -5.68 -3.13
N TRP A 104 11.86 -5.68 -2.81
CA TRP A 104 10.89 -6.57 -3.44
C TRP A 104 9.58 -5.87 -3.71
N LYS A 105 8.99 -6.14 -4.87
CA LYS A 105 7.67 -5.61 -5.25
C LYS A 105 6.82 -6.76 -5.78
N TRP A 106 5.54 -6.77 -5.41
CA TRP A 106 4.60 -7.72 -6.00
C TRP A 106 4.04 -7.14 -7.29
N VAL A 107 4.19 -7.87 -8.39
CA VAL A 107 3.77 -7.44 -9.73
C VAL A 107 2.62 -8.32 -10.17
N THR A 108 1.45 -7.72 -10.38
CA THR A 108 0.22 -8.46 -10.73
C THR A 108 0.15 -8.79 -12.22
N SER A 109 0.81 -8.01 -13.07
CA SER A 109 0.88 -8.23 -14.51
C SER A 109 2.17 -7.68 -15.11
N GLY A 110 2.63 -8.28 -16.22
CA GLY A 110 3.82 -7.86 -16.93
C GLY A 110 4.06 -8.71 -18.18
N SER A 111 5.10 -8.37 -18.94
CA SER A 111 5.42 -9.01 -20.22
C SER A 111 6.86 -9.56 -20.30
N THR A 112 7.59 -9.58 -19.18
CA THR A 112 8.96 -10.11 -19.12
C THR A 112 8.97 -11.59 -19.51
N ALA A 113 9.74 -11.95 -20.53
CA ALA A 113 9.83 -13.31 -21.03
C ALA A 113 10.33 -14.27 -19.94
N GLY A 114 9.70 -15.43 -19.83
CA GLY A 114 10.06 -16.46 -18.85
C GLY A 114 9.50 -16.24 -17.44
N ILE A 115 8.65 -15.23 -17.24
CA ILE A 115 8.02 -14.94 -15.94
C ILE A 115 6.51 -15.17 -16.04
N SER A 116 5.96 -15.92 -15.09
CA SER A 116 4.51 -16.10 -14.94
C SER A 116 3.99 -15.16 -13.86
N TYR A 117 3.12 -14.24 -14.25
CA TYR A 117 2.50 -13.29 -13.34
C TYR A 117 1.25 -13.89 -12.66
N PRO A 118 0.93 -13.49 -11.42
CA PRO A 118 1.63 -12.47 -10.62
C PRO A 118 2.96 -12.99 -10.06
N ALA A 119 3.97 -12.12 -9.99
CA ALA A 119 5.34 -12.49 -9.66
C ALA A 119 5.99 -11.46 -8.71
N TRP A 120 7.03 -11.91 -8.01
CA TRP A 120 7.91 -11.00 -7.29
C TRP A 120 8.90 -10.34 -8.25
N ALA A 121 9.08 -9.02 -8.12
CA ALA A 121 10.21 -8.29 -8.68
C ALA A 121 11.28 -8.08 -7.61
N PHE A 122 12.55 -8.15 -8.02
CA PHE A 122 13.71 -8.17 -7.11
C PHE A 122 14.78 -7.14 -7.47
N TYR A 123 15.38 -6.53 -6.45
CA TYR A 123 16.60 -5.74 -6.57
C TYR A 123 17.51 -5.92 -5.35
N THR A 124 18.82 -5.84 -5.54
CA THR A 124 19.81 -5.76 -4.45
C THR A 124 20.95 -4.80 -4.78
N PRO A 125 21.33 -3.90 -3.85
CA PRO A 125 22.53 -3.07 -4.00
C PRO A 125 23.84 -3.85 -3.82
N ALA A 126 23.79 -5.10 -3.37
CA ALA A 126 24.99 -5.91 -3.15
C ALA A 126 25.63 -6.40 -4.46
N GLN A 127 24.92 -6.32 -5.58
CA GLN A 127 25.40 -6.72 -6.91
C GLN A 127 25.42 -5.51 -7.84
N THR A 128 26.46 -5.41 -8.68
CA THR A 128 26.67 -4.27 -9.59
C THR A 128 25.57 -4.14 -10.65
N ASP A 129 24.92 -5.24 -11.03
CA ASP A 129 23.79 -5.28 -11.97
C ASP A 129 22.42 -5.11 -11.27
N GLY A 130 22.42 -4.78 -9.98
CA GLY A 130 21.21 -4.68 -9.16
C GLY A 130 20.54 -6.03 -8.86
N GLY A 131 21.18 -7.16 -9.17
CA GLY A 131 20.57 -8.48 -9.05
C GLY A 131 19.76 -8.93 -10.26
N LYS A 132 19.94 -8.31 -11.43
CA LYS A 132 19.22 -8.64 -12.67
C LYS A 132 19.42 -10.09 -13.08
N VAL A 133 20.66 -10.57 -13.09
CA VAL A 133 20.96 -11.98 -13.43
C VAL A 133 20.32 -12.91 -12.41
N TYR A 134 20.44 -12.59 -11.12
CA TYR A 134 19.83 -13.37 -10.05
C TYR A 134 18.31 -13.48 -10.22
N ALA A 135 17.62 -12.36 -10.45
CA ALA A 135 16.18 -12.31 -10.66
C ALA A 135 15.74 -13.24 -11.80
N ALA A 136 16.41 -13.15 -12.95
CA ALA A 136 16.12 -14.01 -14.11
C ALA A 136 16.30 -15.51 -13.78
N THR A 137 17.35 -15.90 -13.07
CA THR A 137 17.57 -17.31 -12.68
C THR A 137 16.52 -17.85 -11.70
N LYS A 138 15.78 -16.98 -11.01
CA LYS A 138 14.76 -17.34 -10.02
C LYS A 138 13.33 -17.18 -10.54
N GLY A 139 13.15 -16.72 -11.79
CA GLY A 139 11.84 -16.39 -12.33
C GLY A 139 11.20 -15.16 -11.66
N TYR A 140 12.03 -14.26 -11.11
CA TYR A 140 11.60 -12.97 -10.59
C TYR A 140 11.77 -11.90 -11.65
N ASP A 141 10.91 -10.89 -11.62
CA ASP A 141 11.06 -9.73 -12.48
C ASP A 141 12.19 -8.84 -11.95
N PHE A 142 12.81 -8.05 -12.82
CA PHE A 142 13.88 -7.16 -12.38
C PHE A 142 13.30 -5.82 -11.92
N LEU A 143 13.49 -5.48 -10.65
CA LEU A 143 12.91 -4.28 -10.06
C LEU A 143 13.77 -3.05 -10.35
N THR A 144 13.36 -2.26 -11.35
CA THR A 144 14.00 -0.98 -11.71
C THR A 144 13.25 0.24 -11.17
N THR A 145 11.92 0.16 -11.15
CA THR A 145 11.03 1.27 -10.84
C THR A 145 9.91 0.81 -9.91
N ILE A 146 9.58 1.67 -8.94
CA ILE A 146 8.34 1.58 -8.15
C ILE A 146 7.44 2.70 -8.63
N ASN A 147 6.40 2.35 -9.37
CA ASN A 147 5.43 3.28 -9.91
C ASN A 147 4.59 3.88 -8.79
N ALA A 148 3.87 4.93 -9.15
CA ALA A 148 2.87 5.52 -8.29
C ALA A 148 1.85 4.47 -7.83
N GLY A 149 1.44 4.56 -6.57
CA GLY A 149 0.42 3.70 -5.99
C GLY A 149 0.91 2.31 -5.61
N GLU A 150 2.17 1.96 -5.88
CA GLU A 150 2.72 0.63 -5.60
C GLU A 150 3.33 0.57 -4.19
N GLY A 151 3.01 -0.50 -3.47
CA GLY A 151 3.72 -0.88 -2.25
C GLY A 151 4.93 -1.76 -2.55
N PHE A 152 5.92 -1.77 -1.65
CA PHE A 152 7.12 -2.57 -1.80
C PHE A 152 7.77 -2.87 -0.44
N TRP A 153 8.58 -3.92 -0.42
CA TRP A 153 9.37 -4.33 0.73
C TRP A 153 10.80 -3.83 0.61
N VAL A 154 11.34 -3.37 1.73
CA VAL A 154 12.76 -3.10 1.90
C VAL A 154 13.29 -3.93 3.06
N ASN A 155 14.32 -4.73 2.81
CA ASN A 155 15.12 -5.33 3.86
C ASN A 155 16.31 -4.42 4.14
N ALA A 156 16.21 -3.60 5.19
CA ALA A 156 17.21 -2.63 5.59
C ALA A 156 18.28 -3.27 6.46
N LYS A 157 19.55 -2.95 6.19
CA LYS A 157 20.71 -3.40 6.96
C LYS A 157 20.91 -2.56 8.23
N THR A 158 20.61 -1.28 8.13
CA THR A 158 20.62 -0.29 9.21
C THR A 158 19.41 0.62 9.07
N ASP A 159 19.11 1.42 10.10
CA ASP A 159 18.09 2.46 9.99
C ASP A 159 18.56 3.53 8.98
N PHE A 160 17.65 4.02 8.15
CA PHE A 160 17.91 5.14 7.24
C PHE A 160 16.60 5.79 6.78
N SER A 161 16.72 6.97 6.17
CA SER A 161 15.59 7.64 5.53
C SER A 161 15.89 7.89 4.06
N THR A 162 14.86 7.81 3.23
CA THR A 162 14.92 8.15 1.80
C THR A 162 13.73 9.03 1.45
N PRO A 163 13.93 10.14 0.71
CA PRO A 163 12.83 11.01 0.31
C PRO A 163 11.93 10.31 -0.71
N LEU A 164 10.61 10.47 -0.59
CA LEU A 164 9.72 10.23 -1.72
C LEU A 164 9.91 11.33 -2.77
N PRO A 165 9.75 11.01 -4.06
CA PRO A 165 9.72 12.03 -5.08
C PRO A 165 8.57 13.01 -4.82
N ALA A 166 8.71 14.26 -5.27
CA ALA A 166 7.61 15.21 -5.20
C ALA A 166 6.57 14.86 -6.27
N GLY A 167 5.29 14.85 -5.90
CA GLY A 167 4.20 14.55 -6.83
C GLY A 167 2.83 14.74 -6.21
N ALA A 168 1.79 14.63 -7.04
CA ALA A 168 0.41 14.58 -6.56
C ALA A 168 0.17 13.28 -5.78
N ALA A 169 -0.65 13.33 -4.74
CA ALA A 169 -1.00 12.17 -3.95
C ALA A 169 -1.91 11.20 -4.72
N VAL A 170 -1.57 9.90 -4.70
CA VAL A 170 -2.40 8.82 -5.24
C VAL A 170 -3.60 8.63 -4.32
N GLN A 171 -4.80 8.82 -4.84
CA GLN A 171 -6.05 8.79 -4.07
C GLN A 171 -6.59 7.36 -3.92
N ALA A 172 -7.29 7.06 -2.82
CA ALA A 172 -7.88 5.73 -2.62
C ALA A 172 -8.81 5.30 -3.76
N SER A 173 -9.53 6.25 -4.38
CA SER A 173 -10.44 6.00 -5.51
C SER A 173 -9.72 5.60 -6.80
N SER A 174 -8.41 5.83 -6.94
CA SER A 174 -7.67 5.32 -8.10
C SER A 174 -7.47 3.81 -8.03
N PHE A 175 -7.71 3.16 -6.89
CA PHE A 175 -7.59 1.71 -6.75
C PHE A 175 -8.87 0.94 -7.08
N MET A 176 -9.93 1.62 -7.52
CA MET A 176 -11.16 0.93 -7.93
C MET A 176 -10.83 -0.19 -8.94
N PRO A 177 -11.35 -1.42 -8.76
CA PRO A 177 -11.05 -2.53 -9.66
C PRO A 177 -11.45 -2.24 -11.11
N ALA A 178 -10.62 -2.67 -12.05
CA ALA A 178 -10.92 -2.55 -13.47
C ALA A 178 -12.06 -3.52 -13.86
N LEU A 179 -13.29 -3.01 -13.94
CA LEU A 179 -14.40 -3.70 -14.59
C LEU A 179 -14.21 -3.59 -16.12
N ALA A 180 -13.56 -4.56 -16.77
CA ALA A 180 -13.39 -4.60 -18.24
C ALA A 180 -14.76 -4.38 -18.98
N THR A 181 -14.95 -3.75 -20.15
CA THR A 181 -14.16 -2.93 -21.09
C THR A 181 -15.06 -1.86 -21.74
N PRO A 182 -14.58 -0.65 -22.06
CA PRO A 182 -13.26 -0.15 -21.65
C PRO A 182 -13.31 0.24 -20.16
N PRO A 183 -12.48 -0.40 -19.31
CA PRO A 183 -12.49 -0.12 -17.88
C PRO A 183 -11.86 1.25 -17.67
N THR A 184 -12.62 2.23 -17.19
CA THR A 184 -12.07 3.53 -16.75
C THR A 184 -12.09 3.70 -15.24
N ALA A 185 -12.59 2.72 -14.49
CA ALA A 185 -12.53 2.72 -13.03
C ALA A 185 -11.10 2.39 -12.56
N GLY A 186 -10.51 3.27 -11.76
CA GLY A 186 -9.16 3.16 -11.19
C GLY A 186 -7.99 3.48 -12.14
N GLY A 187 -8.18 3.37 -13.46
CA GLY A 187 -7.17 3.72 -14.45
C GLY A 187 -5.88 2.90 -14.27
N ALA A 188 -4.72 3.57 -14.24
CA ALA A 188 -3.41 2.92 -14.12
C ALA A 188 -3.16 2.22 -12.78
N HIS A 189 -3.95 2.56 -11.75
CA HIS A 189 -3.82 2.04 -10.38
C HIS A 189 -4.87 0.96 -10.05
N ALA A 190 -5.68 0.57 -11.04
CA ALA A 190 -6.78 -0.35 -10.84
C ALA A 190 -6.30 -1.70 -10.28
N LEU A 191 -6.95 -2.15 -9.22
CA LEU A 191 -6.60 -3.39 -8.56
C LEU A 191 -7.08 -4.61 -9.37
N SER A 192 -6.28 -5.68 -9.32
CA SER A 192 -6.62 -6.99 -9.89
C SER A 192 -7.25 -7.91 -8.85
N LYS A 193 -8.00 -8.93 -9.28
CA LYS A 193 -8.48 -9.98 -8.38
C LYS A 193 -7.32 -10.65 -7.63
N GLY A 194 -7.53 -10.95 -6.35
CA GLY A 194 -6.51 -11.53 -5.48
C GLY A 194 -5.61 -10.47 -4.83
N TRP A 195 -4.33 -10.80 -4.69
CA TRP A 195 -3.38 -10.00 -3.90
C TRP A 195 -2.77 -8.85 -4.70
N ASN A 196 -2.86 -7.66 -4.12
CA ASN A 196 -2.28 -6.43 -4.63
C ASN A 196 -1.45 -5.78 -3.52
N LEU A 197 -0.33 -5.16 -3.89
CA LEU A 197 0.53 -4.44 -2.97
C LEU A 197 0.53 -2.96 -3.35
N ILE A 198 -0.13 -2.13 -2.55
CA ILE A 198 -0.42 -0.74 -2.90
C ILE A 198 0.08 0.25 -1.85
N ALA A 199 0.05 1.52 -2.23
CA ALA A 199 0.39 2.67 -1.42
C ALA A 199 -0.52 3.84 -1.83
N MET A 200 -0.84 4.73 -0.90
CA MET A 200 -1.76 5.83 -1.17
C MET A 200 -1.37 7.08 -0.42
N GLY A 201 -1.55 8.25 -1.04
CA GLY A 201 -1.17 9.53 -0.45
C GLY A 201 -2.24 10.14 0.45
N GLY A 202 -3.47 9.66 0.34
CA GLY A 202 -4.52 9.95 1.33
C GLY A 202 -4.23 9.31 2.69
N GLN A 203 -5.03 9.68 3.69
CA GLN A 203 -5.04 9.07 5.02
C GLN A 203 -6.38 8.36 5.29
N PRO A 204 -6.82 7.38 4.47
CA PRO A 204 -8.07 6.68 4.75
C PRO A 204 -7.89 5.67 5.88
N SER A 205 -8.95 5.46 6.66
CA SER A 205 -9.10 4.26 7.48
C SER A 205 -9.33 3.03 6.58
N PRO A 206 -9.13 1.80 7.09
CA PRO A 206 -9.46 0.58 6.33
C PRO A 206 -10.88 0.56 5.76
N ALA A 207 -11.88 1.02 6.53
CA ALA A 207 -13.26 1.09 6.09
C ALA A 207 -13.48 2.14 4.98
N GLN A 208 -12.78 3.27 5.03
CA GLN A 208 -12.82 4.28 3.97
C GLN A 208 -12.16 3.79 2.69
N LEU A 209 -11.03 3.07 2.80
CA LEU A 209 -10.40 2.41 1.65
C LEU A 209 -11.36 1.39 1.04
N ASP A 210 -11.90 0.49 1.85
CA ASP A 210 -12.84 -0.53 1.36
C ASP A 210 -14.06 0.09 0.67
N ALA A 211 -14.64 1.16 1.24
CA ALA A 211 -15.71 1.91 0.58
C ALA A 211 -15.27 2.55 -0.75
N ALA A 212 -14.05 3.06 -0.85
CA ALA A 212 -13.50 3.65 -2.08
C ALA A 212 -13.26 2.61 -3.20
N LEU A 213 -13.20 1.32 -2.86
CA LEU A 213 -13.12 0.21 -3.82
C LEU A 213 -14.48 -0.23 -4.35
N ALA A 214 -15.58 0.40 -3.91
CA ALA A 214 -16.92 0.07 -4.36
C ALA A 214 -17.06 0.19 -5.87
N THR A 215 -17.77 -0.76 -6.47
CA THR A 215 -18.14 -0.76 -7.88
C THR A 215 -19.63 -0.44 -8.01
N THR A 216 -20.12 -0.19 -9.23
CA THR A 216 -21.57 -0.08 -9.48
C THR A 216 -22.34 -1.36 -9.12
N ALA A 217 -21.64 -2.50 -9.02
CA ALA A 217 -22.20 -3.78 -8.57
C ALA A 217 -22.09 -3.99 -7.05
N SER A 218 -21.44 -3.09 -6.31
CA SER A 218 -21.34 -3.20 -4.85
C SER A 218 -22.68 -2.87 -4.19
N THR A 219 -23.20 -3.81 -3.41
CA THR A 219 -24.37 -3.57 -2.56
C THR A 219 -24.02 -2.54 -1.48
N LEU A 220 -24.82 -1.48 -1.34
CA LEU A 220 -24.69 -0.54 -0.25
C LEU A 220 -24.79 -1.30 1.09
N PRO A 221 -23.86 -1.12 2.03
CA PRO A 221 -23.97 -1.77 3.34
C PRO A 221 -25.25 -1.32 4.05
N ALA A 222 -25.87 -2.23 4.80
CA ALA A 222 -26.97 -1.86 5.68
C ALA A 222 -26.51 -0.83 6.72
N SER A 223 -27.45 -0.05 7.29
CA SER A 223 -27.11 0.94 8.31
C SER A 223 -26.29 0.30 9.45
N GLY A 224 -25.10 0.83 9.71
CA GLY A 224 -24.17 0.32 10.72
C GLY A 224 -23.20 -0.77 10.24
N GLN A 225 -23.21 -1.15 8.97
CA GLN A 225 -22.25 -2.08 8.39
C GLN A 225 -21.17 -1.36 7.56
N VAL A 226 -19.98 -1.97 7.48
CA VAL A 226 -18.95 -1.60 6.51
C VAL A 226 -19.19 -2.32 5.19
N ALA A 227 -18.67 -1.75 4.10
CA ALA A 227 -18.65 -2.42 2.80
C ALA A 227 -17.87 -3.75 2.87
N THR A 228 -17.93 -4.56 1.81
CA THR A 228 -17.19 -5.82 1.71
C THR A 228 -16.54 -5.93 0.33
N ASN A 229 -15.90 -4.85 -0.13
CA ASN A 229 -15.28 -4.80 -1.47
C ASN A 229 -13.91 -5.48 -1.49
N LEU A 230 -13.26 -5.62 -0.33
CA LEU A 230 -12.05 -6.42 -0.14
C LEU A 230 -12.29 -7.60 0.82
N THR A 231 -11.43 -8.63 0.72
CA THR A 231 -11.44 -9.80 1.62
C THR A 231 -10.64 -9.53 2.89
N THR A 232 -9.41 -9.02 2.77
CA THR A 232 -8.53 -8.69 3.90
C THR A 232 -7.55 -7.58 3.53
N LEU A 233 -7.20 -6.75 4.49
CA LEU A 233 -6.18 -5.71 4.41
C LEU A 233 -5.08 -5.98 5.43
N TRP A 234 -3.82 -5.81 5.03
CA TRP A 234 -2.66 -6.04 5.90
C TRP A 234 -1.63 -4.93 5.75
N ALA A 235 -1.01 -4.57 6.88
CA ALA A 235 0.16 -3.69 6.92
C ALA A 235 1.18 -4.26 7.89
N TRP A 236 2.45 -3.91 7.74
CA TRP A 236 3.52 -4.43 8.58
C TRP A 236 4.09 -3.34 9.48
N ASP A 237 4.15 -3.63 10.77
CA ASP A 237 4.88 -2.81 11.74
C ASP A 237 6.32 -3.32 11.86
N ALA A 238 7.26 -2.58 11.29
CA ALA A 238 8.66 -2.96 11.32
C ALA A 238 9.28 -2.85 12.72
N GLY A 239 8.79 -1.91 13.56
CA GLY A 239 9.30 -1.71 14.92
C GLY A 239 8.85 -2.82 15.87
N GLN A 240 7.62 -3.30 15.71
CA GLN A 240 7.07 -4.39 16.53
C GLN A 240 7.27 -5.77 15.91
N THR A 241 7.62 -5.84 14.62
CA THR A 241 7.67 -7.07 13.82
C THR A 241 6.34 -7.84 13.80
N LEU A 242 5.23 -7.10 13.74
CA LEU A 242 3.88 -7.63 13.77
C LEU A 242 3.04 -7.12 12.59
N TRP A 243 2.00 -7.88 12.25
CA TRP A 243 1.07 -7.52 11.21
C TRP A 243 -0.14 -6.77 11.79
N TYR A 244 -0.48 -5.65 11.18
CA TYR A 244 -1.84 -5.10 11.25
C TYR A 244 -2.75 -5.93 10.35
N PHE A 245 -3.97 -6.20 10.82
CA PHE A 245 -4.95 -6.97 10.07
C PHE A 245 -6.34 -6.34 10.16
N TRP A 246 -7.04 -6.31 9.03
CA TRP A 246 -8.43 -5.88 8.97
C TRP A 246 -9.20 -6.70 7.93
N ALA A 247 -10.45 -7.05 8.24
CA ALA A 247 -11.33 -7.75 7.32
C ALA A 247 -12.78 -7.31 7.54
N PRO A 248 -13.49 -6.86 6.49
CA PRO A 248 -14.82 -6.27 6.64
C PRO A 248 -15.86 -7.27 7.15
N ASN A 249 -15.74 -8.55 6.75
CA ASN A 249 -16.62 -9.60 7.24
C ASN A 249 -16.52 -9.81 8.77
N LEU A 250 -15.33 -9.68 9.34
CA LEU A 250 -15.11 -9.79 10.78
C LEU A 250 -15.57 -8.53 11.51
N VAL A 251 -15.49 -7.36 10.89
CA VAL A 251 -16.08 -6.12 11.43
C VAL A 251 -17.60 -6.26 11.51
N ASN A 252 -18.25 -6.62 10.40
CA ASN A 252 -19.71 -6.74 10.32
C ASN A 252 -20.26 -7.83 11.27
N ASN A 253 -19.47 -8.84 11.59
CA ASN A 253 -19.84 -9.90 12.53
C ASN A 253 -19.37 -9.66 13.97
N GLY A 254 -18.72 -8.52 14.27
CA GLY A 254 -18.17 -8.22 15.61
C GLY A 254 -17.02 -9.13 16.06
N GLY A 255 -16.43 -9.90 15.14
CA GLY A 255 -15.40 -10.92 15.42
C GLY A 255 -13.96 -10.42 15.30
N LEU A 256 -13.72 -9.20 14.80
CA LEU A 256 -12.38 -8.71 14.50
C LEU A 256 -11.45 -8.72 15.73
N ALA A 257 -11.87 -8.13 16.85
CA ALA A 257 -11.05 -8.04 18.05
C ALA A 257 -10.62 -9.41 18.60
N ALA A 258 -11.55 -10.37 18.65
CA ALA A 258 -11.27 -11.74 19.06
C ALA A 258 -10.28 -12.44 18.10
N TYR A 259 -10.44 -12.23 16.79
CA TYR A 259 -9.53 -12.76 15.79
C TYR A 259 -8.12 -12.20 15.95
N LEU A 260 -7.97 -10.87 16.08
CA LEU A 260 -6.68 -10.21 16.30
C LEU A 260 -5.98 -10.76 17.54
N ALA A 261 -6.68 -10.83 18.67
CA ALA A 261 -6.14 -11.38 19.92
C ALA A 261 -5.69 -12.85 19.77
N SER A 262 -6.48 -13.67 19.08
CA SER A 262 -6.14 -15.09 18.86
C SER A 262 -4.91 -15.31 17.98
N LYS A 263 -4.59 -14.35 17.10
CA LYS A 263 -3.48 -14.42 16.15
C LYS A 263 -2.26 -13.59 16.55
N GLY A 264 -2.41 -12.72 17.55
CA GLY A 264 -1.37 -11.74 17.92
C GLY A 264 -1.17 -10.66 16.85
N TYR A 265 -2.23 -10.29 16.13
CA TYR A 265 -2.19 -9.21 15.16
C TYR A 265 -2.52 -7.86 15.81
N LEU A 266 -1.99 -6.79 15.23
CA LEU A 266 -2.27 -5.42 15.61
C LEU A 266 -3.59 -4.96 14.99
N ASP A 267 -4.30 -4.09 15.70
CA ASP A 267 -5.51 -3.43 15.21
C ASP A 267 -5.12 -2.18 14.42
N PHE A 268 -5.69 -2.02 13.22
CA PHE A 268 -5.53 -0.79 12.44
C PHE A 268 -6.02 0.44 13.19
N ALA A 269 -6.95 0.34 14.16
CA ALA A 269 -7.34 1.46 15.00
C ALA A 269 -6.19 2.05 15.84
N ALA A 270 -5.13 1.27 16.07
CA ALA A 270 -3.91 1.69 16.76
C ALA A 270 -2.78 2.13 15.81
N LEU A 271 -3.02 2.13 14.50
CA LEU A 271 -2.00 2.52 13.53
C LEU A 271 -1.59 3.99 13.76
N PRO A 272 -0.29 4.29 13.92
CA PRO A 272 0.18 5.65 14.12
C PRO A 272 -0.03 6.45 12.83
N GLY A 273 -1.04 7.31 12.86
CA GLY A 273 -1.44 8.19 11.76
C GLY A 273 -2.04 9.48 12.30
N THR A 274 -2.31 10.43 11.42
CA THR A 274 -3.02 11.67 11.76
C THR A 274 -4.20 11.84 10.80
N PRO A 275 -5.43 11.47 11.21
CA PRO A 275 -5.83 10.98 12.54
C PRO A 275 -5.35 9.54 12.84
N MET A 276 -5.34 9.15 14.11
CA MET A 276 -4.96 7.79 14.50
C MET A 276 -5.88 6.76 13.82
N GLY A 277 -5.29 5.65 13.38
CA GLY A 277 -6.02 4.58 12.70
C GLY A 277 -6.22 4.76 11.19
N THR A 278 -5.50 5.72 10.59
CA THR A 278 -5.46 5.91 9.14
C THR A 278 -4.13 5.45 8.55
N LEU A 279 -4.18 4.97 7.31
CA LEU A 279 -2.99 4.57 6.55
C LEU A 279 -2.11 5.81 6.27
N SER A 280 -0.81 5.74 6.58
CA SER A 280 0.16 6.81 6.30
C SER A 280 0.59 6.83 4.81
N PRO A 281 1.02 7.98 4.24
CA PRO A 281 1.47 8.04 2.85
C PRO A 281 2.70 7.18 2.58
N THR A 282 3.46 6.83 3.62
CA THR A 282 4.67 6.01 3.47
C THR A 282 4.40 4.53 3.69
N THR A 283 3.18 4.14 4.05
CA THR A 283 2.82 2.77 4.38
C THR A 283 2.42 2.00 3.12
N GLY A 284 3.11 0.88 2.88
CA GLY A 284 2.63 -0.12 1.93
C GLY A 284 1.55 -0.98 2.57
N VAL A 285 0.55 -1.38 1.81
CA VAL A 285 -0.52 -2.27 2.28
C VAL A 285 -0.79 -3.39 1.29
N TRP A 286 -1.05 -4.57 1.82
CA TRP A 286 -1.56 -5.69 1.05
C TRP A 286 -3.08 -5.68 1.06
N VAL A 287 -3.67 -5.68 -0.13
CA VAL A 287 -5.12 -5.78 -0.34
C VAL A 287 -5.41 -7.10 -1.05
N ASN A 288 -6.34 -7.89 -0.49
CA ASN A 288 -6.87 -9.07 -1.17
C ASN A 288 -8.27 -8.78 -1.70
N LEU A 289 -8.43 -8.76 -3.02
CA LEU A 289 -9.73 -8.60 -3.68
C LEU A 289 -10.39 -9.96 -3.99
N PRO A 290 -11.73 -10.03 -3.88
CA PRO A 290 -12.50 -11.25 -4.14
C PRO A 290 -12.48 -11.74 -5.60
#